data_AF-A0A662HJC8-F1
#
_entry.id   AF-A0A662HJC8-F1
#
_cell.length_a   1.000
_cell.length_b   1.000
_cell.length_c   1.000
_cell.angle_alpha   90.00
_cell.angle_beta   90.00
_cell.angle_gamma   90.00
#
_symmetry.space_group_name_H-M   'P 1'
#
loop_
_entity.id
_entity.type
_entity.pdbx_description
1 polymer ?
#
loop_
_entity_poly.entity_id
_entity_poly.type
_entity_poly.pdbx_seq_one_letter_code
_entity_poly.pdbx_strand_id
1 'polypeptide(L)' 'MRELRAPAREIVVECPLLARALGSLRSVAYVGGKVGGIYLGFKRPVVRKLEELAVNMGVKPRRGS' A
#
# COMPACT_ATOMS: atom_id res chain seq x y z
N MET A 1 22.12 -4.02 10.01
CA MET A 1 20.73 -3.69 9.65
C MET A 1 19.93 -3.60 10.94
N ARG A 2 19.32 -2.46 11.28
CA ARG A 2 18.44 -2.33 12.46
C ARG A 2 17.04 -2.76 12.03
N GLU A 3 16.64 -3.96 12.40
CA GLU A 3 15.28 -4.44 12.15
C GLU A 3 14.30 -3.67 13.04
N LEU A 4 13.19 -3.23 12.45
CA LEU A 4 12.08 -2.65 13.20
C LEU A 4 11.42 -3.80 13.99
N ARG A 5 11.78 -3.98 15.26
CA ARG A 5 11.28 -5.05 16.15
C ARG A 5 9.80 -4.87 16.57
N ALA A 6 9.00 -4.22 15.74
CA ALA A 6 7.58 -4.00 15.97
C ALA A 6 6.80 -4.69 14.85
N PRO A 7 6.11 -5.82 15.12
CA PRO A 7 5.26 -6.44 14.12
C PRO A 7 4.08 -5.49 13.82
N ALA A 8 4.02 -4.94 12.63
CA ALA A 8 2.86 -4.21 12.15
C ALA A 8 1.71 -5.23 11.94
N ARG A 9 0.70 -5.17 12.81
CA ARG A 9 -0.48 -6.06 12.75
C ARG A 9 -1.60 -5.51 11.88
N GLU A 10 -1.60 -4.20 11.66
CA GLU A 10 -2.65 -3.48 10.97
C GLU A 10 -2.08 -2.26 10.24
N ILE A 11 -2.64 -1.93 9.09
CA ILE A 11 -2.38 -0.69 8.36
C ILE A 11 -3.68 0.09 8.36
N VAL A 12 -3.69 1.23 9.04
CA VAL A 12 -4.83 2.15 9.05
C VAL A 12 -4.61 3.20 7.97
N VAL A 13 -5.58 3.32 7.07
CA VAL A 13 -5.58 4.32 6.00
C VAL A 13 -6.56 5.42 6.37
N GLU A 14 -6.03 6.57 6.81
CA GLU A 14 -6.87 7.70 7.26
C GLU A 14 -7.46 8.50 6.10
N CYS A 15 -6.86 8.42 4.90
CA CYS A 15 -7.37 9.11 3.72
C CYS A 15 -8.72 8.52 3.30
N PRO A 16 -9.85 9.27 3.35
CA PRO A 16 -11.18 8.72 3.10
C PRO A 16 -11.34 8.14 1.69
N LEU A 17 -10.74 8.80 0.69
CA LEU A 17 -10.76 8.34 -0.70
C LEU A 17 -10.07 6.98 -0.84
N LEU A 18 -8.87 6.86 -0.27
CA LEU A 18 -8.06 5.65 -0.35
C LEU A 18 -8.67 4.51 0.48
N ALA A 19 -9.18 4.82 1.67
CA ALA A 19 -9.88 3.88 2.53
C ALA A 19 -11.13 3.32 1.84
N ARG A 20 -11.92 4.16 1.18
CA ARG A 20 -13.11 3.74 0.43
C ARG A 20 -12.77 2.86 -0.76
N ALA A 21 -11.70 3.18 -1.50
CA ALA A 21 -11.27 2.38 -2.65
C ALA A 21 -10.77 0.99 -2.24
N LEU A 22 -10.03 0.89 -1.13
CA LEU A 22 -9.52 -0.38 -0.62
C LEU A 22 -10.63 -1.20 0.04
N GLY A 23 -11.49 -0.54 0.83
CA GLY A 23 -12.50 -1.17 1.67
C GLY A 23 -11.88 -1.96 2.82
N SER A 24 -12.74 -2.57 3.65
CA SER A 24 -12.28 -3.53 4.66
C SER A 24 -11.77 -4.79 3.97
N LEU A 25 -10.51 -5.16 4.21
CA LEU A 25 -9.90 -6.34 3.61
C LEU A 25 -8.84 -6.95 4.53
N ARG A 26 -8.75 -8.28 4.52
CA ARG A 26 -7.67 -9.02 5.17
C ARG A 26 -6.66 -9.44 4.10
N SER A 27 -5.42 -8.99 4.23
CA SER A 27 -4.34 -9.34 3.30
C SER A 27 -2.99 -9.36 4.00
N VAL A 28 -1.97 -9.84 3.28
CA VAL A 28 -0.57 -9.81 3.72
C VAL A 28 0.13 -8.69 2.97
N ALA A 29 0.80 -7.81 3.71
CA ALA A 29 1.66 -6.77 3.18
C ALA A 29 3.12 -7.02 3.61
N TYR A 30 4.05 -6.73 2.72
CA TYR A 30 5.47 -6.71 3.03
C TYR A 30 5.86 -5.30 3.44
N VAL A 31 6.42 -5.15 4.64
CA VAL A 31 6.94 -3.88 5.12
C VAL A 31 8.45 -3.90 4.94
N GLY A 32 8.94 -3.06 4.02
CA GLY A 32 10.36 -2.79 3.81
C GLY A 32 10.71 -1.38 4.23
N GLY A 33 11.99 -1.09 4.46
CA GLY A 33 12.42 0.26 4.80
C GLY A 33 13.85 0.51 4.37
N LYS A 34 14.16 1.77 4.11
CA LYS A 34 15.54 2.25 3.93
C LYS A 34 15.71 3.59 4.64
N VAL A 35 16.93 4.10 4.70
CA VAL A 35 17.18 5.45 5.21
C VAL A 35 16.35 6.45 4.37
N GLY A 36 15.42 7.14 5.03
CA GLY A 36 14.53 8.12 4.40
C GLY A 36 13.14 7.60 3.99
N GLY A 37 12.75 6.35 4.28
CA GLY A 37 11.36 5.94 4.04
C GLY A 37 11.02 4.46 4.26
N ILE A 38 9.72 4.20 4.30
CA ILE A 38 9.11 2.87 4.39
C ILE A 38 8.41 2.55 3.08
N TYR A 39 8.44 1.29 2.67
CA TYR A 39 7.75 0.75 1.51
C TYR A 39 6.77 -0.33 1.94
N LEU A 40 5.58 -0.31 1.34
CA LEU A 40 4.56 -1.33 1.54
C LEU A 40 4.36 -2.09 0.23
N GLY A 41 4.75 -3.36 0.23
CA GLY A 41 4.48 -4.29 -0.87
C GLY A 41 3.15 -4.99 -0.64
N PHE A 42 2.18 -4.80 -1.52
CA PHE A 42 0.87 -5.45 -1.43
C PHE A 42 0.71 -6.59 -2.44
N LYS A 43 -0.21 -7.51 -2.17
CA LYS A 43 -0.62 -8.52 -3.15
C LYS A 43 -1.35 -7.88 -4.33
N ARG A 44 -1.28 -8.53 -5.49
CA ARG A 44 -1.80 -8.04 -6.76
C ARG A 44 -3.26 -7.54 -6.74
N PRO A 45 -4.21 -8.17 -6.01
CA PRO A 45 -5.58 -7.64 -5.91
C PRO A 45 -5.65 -6.25 -5.28
N VAL A 46 -4.85 -5.99 -4.23
CA VAL A 46 -4.78 -4.68 -3.58
C VAL A 46 -4.09 -3.68 -4.51
N VAL A 47 -3.01 -4.09 -5.18
CA VAL A 47 -2.31 -3.25 -6.16
C VAL A 47 -3.26 -2.82 -7.28
N ARG A 48 -4.07 -3.73 -7.84
CA ARG A 48 -5.05 -3.40 -8.89
C ARG A 48 -6.06 -2.34 -8.44
N LYS A 49 -6.60 -2.44 -7.22
CA LYS A 49 -7.51 -1.40 -6.67
C LYS A 49 -6.85 -0.03 -6.60
N LEU A 50 -5.57 0.01 -6.21
CA LEU A 50 -4.78 1.24 -6.16
C LEU A 50 -4.51 1.79 -7.56
N GLU A 51 -4.19 0.93 -8.53
CA GLU A 51 -3.98 1.29 -9.93
C GLU A 51 -5.27 1.84 -10.56
N GLU A 52 -6.41 1.20 -10.33
CA GLU A 52 -7.73 1.66 -10.77
C GLU A 52 -8.08 3.03 -10.18
N LEU A 53 -7.84 3.22 -8.87
CA LEU A 53 -8.02 4.53 -8.23
C LEU A 53 -7.14 5.60 -8.88
N ALA A 54 -5.86 5.30 -9.12
CA ALA A 54 -4.94 6.24 -9.75
C ALA A 54 -5.39 6.63 -11.17
N VAL A 55 -5.82 5.66 -11.98
CA VAL A 55 -6.36 5.91 -13.33
C VAL A 55 -7.59 6.82 -13.26
N ASN A 56 -8.50 6.57 -12.32
CA ASN A 56 -9.70 7.40 -12.12
C ASN A 56 -9.35 8.84 -11.68
N MET A 57 -8.19 9.04 -11.06
CA MET A 57 -7.65 10.36 -10.72
C MET A 57 -6.84 11.01 -11.86
N GLY A 58 -6.82 10.40 -13.05
CA GLY A 58 -6.02 10.87 -14.19
C GLY A 58 -4.51 10.60 -14.05
N VAL A 59 -4.10 9.80 -13.05
CA VAL A 59 -2.71 9.44 -12.82
C VAL A 59 -2.42 8.10 -13.48
N LYS A 60 -1.49 8.08 -14.43
CA LYS A 60 -1.07 6.82 -15.06
C LYS A 60 -0.22 6.00 -14.08
N PRO A 61 -0.63 4.77 -13.72
CA PRO A 61 0.20 3.91 -12.89
C PRO A 61 1.55 3.69 -13.56
N ARG A 62 2.62 3.87 -12.79
CA ARG A 62 3.96 3.55 -13.28
C ARG A 62 4.03 2.03 -13.39
N ARG A 63 4.28 1.51 -14.59
CA ARG A 63 4.63 0.09 -14.75
C ARG A 63 5.91 -0.14 -13.94
N GLY A 64 5.82 -0.97 -12.91
CA GLY A 64 6.98 -1.39 -12.14
C GLY A 64 7.86 -2.32 -12.97
N SER A 65 9.13 -1.96 -13.05
CA SER A 65 10.34 -2.78 -13.26
C SER A 65 10.30 -4.14 -12.57
#